data_AF-A0A924J983-F1
#
_entry.id   AF-A0A924J983-F1
#
_cell.length_a   1.000
_cell.length_b   1.000
_cell.length_c   1.000
_cell.angle_alpha   90.00
_cell.angle_beta   90.00
_cell.angle_gamma   90.00
#
_symmetry.space_group_name_H-M   'P 1'
#
loop_
_entity.id
_entity.type
_entity.pdbx_description
1 polymer ?
#
loop_
_entity_poly.entity_id
_entity_poly.type
_entity_poly.pdbx_seq_one_letter_code
_entity_poly.pdbx_strand_id
1 'polypeptide(L)'
;MQPPNRDFEDFYLPKSRNNCDGSSNPTQNVVDAFPMMDGRPISESSALYPYNPQDPYSNRDPRFKYSIIYNTATWFSTTTDSEIPVFTYVGAQTDGFYQDPGAAGASGYLSRKMLAEGLTANFGTTDRNWPLIRYAEILLIKAEVLNKLNRTSEEYATIGEIFKLAGIIVGADGNYGTQAGMTRKNMRSFIQNERRIQLFNEDKRWDDVRRWKLATTLFDNK
;
A
#
# COMPACT_ATOMS: atom_id res chain seq x y z
N MET A 1 3.76 0.40 -24.42
CA MET A 1 2.52 0.98 -23.84
C MET A 1 1.36 0.18 -24.39
N GLN A 2 0.44 -0.25 -23.53
CA GLN A 2 -0.79 -0.87 -24.00
C GLN A 2 -1.72 0.22 -24.55
N PRO A 3 -2.62 -0.10 -25.50
CA PRO A 3 -3.67 0.82 -25.91
C PRO A 3 -4.51 1.31 -24.71
N PRO A 4 -5.16 2.48 -24.81
CA PRO A 4 -6.04 2.97 -23.76
C PRO A 4 -7.08 1.92 -23.35
N ASN A 5 -7.14 1.61 -22.07
CA ASN A 5 -8.08 0.62 -21.53
C ASN A 5 -8.53 0.99 -20.10
N ARG A 6 -9.36 0.13 -19.50
CA ARG A 6 -9.88 0.25 -18.13
C ARG A 6 -9.87 -1.07 -17.36
N ASP A 7 -9.06 -2.02 -17.82
CA ASP A 7 -9.08 -3.39 -17.33
C ASP A 7 -8.84 -3.44 -15.81
N PHE A 8 -7.94 -2.60 -15.29
CA PHE A 8 -7.68 -2.58 -13.84
C PHE A 8 -8.86 -2.04 -13.05
N GLU A 9 -9.57 -1.02 -13.53
CA GLU A 9 -10.76 -0.52 -12.87
C GLU A 9 -11.87 -1.56 -12.93
N ASP A 10 -12.06 -2.23 -14.07
CA ASP A 10 -13.00 -3.35 -14.23
C ASP A 10 -12.70 -4.46 -13.20
N PHE A 11 -11.43 -4.86 -13.06
CA PHE A 11 -11.04 -5.95 -12.15
C PHE A 11 -10.97 -5.57 -10.67
N TYR A 12 -10.53 -4.36 -10.33
CA TYR A 12 -10.15 -4.02 -8.93
C TYR A 12 -11.16 -3.14 -8.21
N LEU A 13 -11.99 -2.36 -8.91
CA LEU A 13 -13.00 -1.54 -8.25
C LEU A 13 -14.15 -2.40 -7.74
N PRO A 14 -14.92 -1.90 -6.74
CA PRO A 14 -16.03 -2.66 -6.19
C PRO A 14 -17.25 -2.65 -7.12
N LYS A 15 -18.18 -3.57 -6.88
CA LYS A 15 -19.43 -3.72 -7.66
C LYS A 15 -20.24 -2.43 -7.76
N SER A 16 -20.25 -1.58 -6.73
CA SER A 16 -20.94 -0.29 -6.79
C SER A 16 -20.39 0.69 -7.84
N ARG A 17 -19.19 0.43 -8.40
CA ARG A 17 -18.59 1.24 -9.47
C ARG A 17 -18.88 0.65 -10.84
N ASN A 18 -20.18 0.53 -11.14
CA ASN A 18 -20.72 0.05 -12.40
C ASN A 18 -20.48 -1.46 -12.67
N ASN A 19 -20.66 -2.28 -11.62
CA ASN A 19 -20.57 -3.74 -11.64
C ASN A 19 -19.17 -4.28 -11.96
N CYS A 20 -18.13 -3.61 -11.47
CA CYS A 20 -16.75 -4.12 -11.43
C CYS A 20 -16.63 -5.40 -10.57
N ASP A 21 -15.54 -6.14 -10.78
CA ASP A 21 -15.34 -7.47 -10.18
C ASP A 21 -14.88 -7.44 -8.73
N GLY A 22 -14.13 -6.40 -8.30
CA GLY A 22 -13.54 -6.29 -6.96
C GLY A 22 -12.61 -7.46 -6.58
N SER A 23 -11.86 -7.98 -7.55
CA SER A 23 -11.05 -9.20 -7.44
C SER A 23 -9.73 -9.02 -6.69
N SER A 24 -9.24 -7.78 -6.52
CA SER A 24 -7.99 -7.52 -5.79
C SER A 24 -8.26 -7.19 -4.33
N ASN A 25 -7.83 -8.06 -3.43
CA ASN A 25 -8.16 -8.03 -2.01
C ASN A 25 -6.89 -7.96 -1.15
N PRO A 26 -6.31 -6.76 -0.92
CA PRO A 26 -5.17 -6.58 -0.04
C PRO A 26 -5.42 -7.14 1.36
N THR A 27 -4.47 -7.88 1.91
CA THR A 27 -4.64 -8.50 3.23
C THR A 27 -4.45 -7.50 4.37
N GLN A 28 -5.02 -7.77 5.54
CA GLN A 28 -4.77 -6.98 6.76
C GLN A 28 -3.26 -6.81 7.02
N ASN A 29 -2.48 -7.88 6.80
CA ASN A 29 -1.03 -7.85 6.94
C ASN A 29 -0.34 -6.77 6.07
N VAL A 30 -0.91 -6.39 4.92
CA VAL A 30 -0.35 -5.31 4.09
C VAL A 30 -0.86 -3.95 4.55
N VAL A 31 -2.12 -3.88 4.97
CA VAL A 31 -2.71 -2.67 5.54
C VAL A 31 -1.97 -2.22 6.80
N ASP A 32 -1.61 -3.16 7.67
CA ASP A 32 -0.86 -2.89 8.90
C ASP A 32 0.62 -2.58 8.63
N ALA A 33 1.13 -2.94 7.44
CA ALA A 33 2.51 -2.67 7.07
C ALA A 33 2.78 -1.18 6.85
N PHE A 34 1.77 -0.43 6.40
CA PHE A 34 1.89 1.02 6.22
C PHE A 34 2.09 1.70 7.59
N PRO A 35 3.09 2.57 7.76
CA PRO A 35 3.30 3.27 9.01
C PRO A 35 2.24 4.37 9.24
N MET A 36 2.35 5.05 10.38
CA MET A 36 1.73 6.34 10.64
C MET A 36 2.42 7.44 9.82
N MET A 37 1.85 8.65 9.81
CA MET A 37 2.32 9.79 8.99
C MET A 37 3.76 10.25 9.31
N ASP A 38 4.29 9.87 10.46
CA ASP A 38 5.67 10.12 10.89
C ASP A 38 6.65 8.97 10.58
N GLY A 39 6.18 7.91 9.89
CA GLY A 39 6.99 6.74 9.54
C GLY A 39 7.08 5.68 10.64
N ARG A 40 6.46 5.91 11.82
CA ARG A 40 6.45 4.91 12.90
C ARG A 40 5.44 3.80 12.61
N PRO A 41 5.72 2.54 13.00
CA PRO A 41 4.75 1.46 12.84
C PRO A 41 3.53 1.71 13.73
N ILE A 42 2.37 1.16 13.35
CA ILE A 42 1.10 1.32 14.09
C ILE A 42 1.21 0.90 15.56
N SER A 43 2.04 -0.11 15.85
CA SER A 43 2.28 -0.62 17.21
C SER A 43 3.11 0.31 18.09
N GLU A 44 3.79 1.29 17.48
CA GLU A 44 4.64 2.28 18.16
C GLU A 44 4.24 3.71 17.75
N SER A 45 2.95 3.92 17.44
CA SER A 45 2.42 5.21 17.02
C SER A 45 2.76 6.30 18.03
N SER A 46 3.13 7.49 17.55
CA SER A 46 3.44 8.62 18.42
C SER A 46 2.19 9.26 19.00
N ALA A 47 2.36 10.09 20.04
CA ALA A 47 1.26 10.89 20.58
C ALA A 47 0.73 11.94 19.58
N LEU A 48 1.58 12.36 18.61
CA LEU A 48 1.18 13.32 17.57
C LEU A 48 0.33 12.67 16.47
N TYR A 49 0.63 11.41 16.14
CA TYR A 49 -0.11 10.62 15.15
C TYR A 49 -0.52 9.27 15.75
N PRO A 50 -1.45 9.25 16.73
CA PRO A 50 -1.84 8.03 17.41
C PRO A 50 -2.66 7.11 16.49
N TYR A 51 -2.43 5.81 16.58
CA TYR A 51 -3.27 4.83 15.92
C TYR A 51 -4.60 4.68 16.69
N ASN A 52 -5.73 4.83 15.99
CA ASN A 52 -7.06 4.61 16.54
C ASN A 52 -7.69 3.37 15.90
N PRO A 53 -7.95 2.28 16.66
CA PRO A 53 -8.61 1.09 16.11
C PRO A 53 -10.03 1.35 15.57
N GLN A 54 -10.72 2.39 16.05
CA GLN A 54 -12.05 2.78 15.56
C GLN A 54 -12.00 3.68 14.32
N ASP A 55 -10.82 4.23 14.02
CA ASP A 55 -10.53 4.99 12.80
C ASP A 55 -9.10 4.65 12.30
N PRO A 56 -8.90 3.41 11.80
CA PRO A 56 -7.55 2.88 11.55
C PRO A 56 -6.90 3.46 10.28
N TYR A 57 -7.61 4.32 9.56
CA TYR A 57 -7.21 4.87 8.26
C TYR A 57 -6.68 6.30 8.36
N SER A 58 -6.95 6.98 9.47
CA SER A 58 -6.47 8.34 9.73
C SER A 58 -4.98 8.40 10.07
N ASN A 59 -4.35 9.51 9.70
CA ASN A 59 -2.95 9.82 10.00
C ASN A 59 -1.94 8.73 9.58
N ARG A 60 -2.24 7.99 8.51
CA ARG A 60 -1.36 6.96 7.95
C ARG A 60 -0.36 7.58 6.96
N ASP A 61 0.65 6.78 6.61
CA ASP A 61 1.50 7.01 5.44
C ASP A 61 0.65 7.46 4.23
N PRO A 62 0.98 8.57 3.53
CA PRO A 62 0.23 9.04 2.37
C PRO A 62 0.03 7.97 1.29
N ARG A 63 0.98 7.03 1.15
CA ARG A 63 0.89 5.91 0.21
C ARG A 63 -0.22 4.94 0.54
N PHE A 64 -0.70 4.88 1.79
CA PHE A 64 -1.82 4.04 2.19
C PHE A 64 -3.06 4.36 1.35
N LYS A 65 -3.50 5.63 1.34
CA LYS A 65 -4.68 6.06 0.57
C LYS A 65 -4.51 5.98 -0.95
N TYR A 66 -3.27 6.00 -1.45
CA TYR A 66 -2.97 5.82 -2.88
C TYR A 66 -2.89 4.34 -3.29
N SER A 67 -2.72 3.45 -2.32
CA SER A 67 -2.53 2.03 -2.56
C SER A 67 -3.78 1.20 -2.27
N ILE A 68 -4.59 1.62 -1.31
CA ILE A 68 -5.70 0.85 -0.75
C ILE A 68 -6.99 1.68 -0.79
N ILE A 69 -8.06 1.08 -1.32
CA ILE A 69 -9.43 1.50 -1.08
C ILE A 69 -9.89 0.75 0.18
N TYR A 70 -10.27 1.50 1.20
CA TYR A 70 -10.73 1.02 2.50
C TYR A 70 -12.16 1.50 2.77
N ASN A 71 -12.78 1.04 3.85
CA ASN A 71 -14.13 1.45 4.20
C ASN A 71 -14.21 2.98 4.32
N THR A 72 -15.17 3.59 3.64
CA THR A 72 -15.38 5.05 3.48
C THR A 72 -14.38 5.79 2.60
N ALA A 73 -13.41 5.12 1.97
CA ALA A 73 -12.59 5.76 0.94
C ALA A 73 -13.48 6.17 -0.25
N THR A 74 -13.23 7.35 -0.83
CA THR A 74 -14.00 7.84 -1.97
C THR A 74 -13.45 7.33 -3.30
N TRP A 75 -14.37 7.11 -4.22
CA TRP A 75 -14.09 6.86 -5.64
C TRP A 75 -15.22 7.40 -6.49
N PHE A 76 -14.90 7.84 -7.70
CA PHE A 76 -15.86 8.38 -8.67
C PHE A 76 -16.99 7.39 -8.97
N SER A 77 -18.23 7.89 -9.01
CA SER A 77 -19.42 7.13 -9.38
C SER A 77 -20.10 7.79 -10.56
N THR A 78 -20.31 7.01 -11.63
CA THR A 78 -21.04 7.45 -12.82
C THR A 78 -22.52 7.67 -12.57
N THR A 79 -23.09 7.02 -11.56
CA THR A 79 -24.50 7.18 -11.19
C THR A 79 -24.78 8.55 -10.58
N THR A 80 -23.84 9.08 -9.81
CA THR A 80 -23.98 10.36 -9.09
C THR A 80 -23.09 11.47 -9.65
N ASP A 81 -22.31 11.18 -10.70
CA ASP A 81 -21.30 12.05 -11.31
C ASP A 81 -20.41 12.77 -10.27
N SER A 82 -19.98 12.01 -9.26
CA SER A 82 -19.25 12.55 -8.10
C SER A 82 -18.45 11.47 -7.39
N GLU A 83 -17.46 11.89 -6.61
CA GLU A 83 -16.78 11.00 -5.66
C GLU A 83 -17.69 10.67 -4.49
N ILE A 84 -18.02 9.39 -4.33
CA ILE A 84 -18.82 8.90 -3.20
C ILE A 84 -18.04 7.85 -2.42
N PRO A 85 -18.37 7.59 -1.14
CA PRO A 85 -17.73 6.54 -0.36
C PRO A 85 -17.90 5.14 -0.96
N VAL A 86 -16.93 4.27 -0.71
CA VAL A 86 -17.03 2.81 -0.86
C VAL A 86 -17.27 2.21 0.52
N PHE A 87 -18.28 1.35 0.66
CA PHE A 87 -18.66 0.77 1.95
C PHE A 87 -18.28 -0.70 2.02
N THR A 88 -17.09 -1.01 2.55
CA THR A 88 -16.56 -2.38 2.62
C THR A 88 -16.83 -3.08 3.95
N TYR A 89 -17.61 -2.47 4.85
CA TYR A 89 -17.96 -3.06 6.15
C TYR A 89 -18.84 -4.32 6.02
N VAL A 90 -18.87 -5.13 7.07
CA VAL A 90 -19.67 -6.35 7.13
C VAL A 90 -21.16 -6.02 7.06
N GLY A 91 -21.87 -6.57 6.08
CA GLY A 91 -23.29 -6.31 5.87
C GLY A 91 -23.61 -5.11 4.97
N ALA A 92 -22.61 -4.45 4.38
CA ALA A 92 -22.86 -3.44 3.35
C ALA A 92 -23.45 -4.08 2.09
N GLN A 93 -24.48 -3.46 1.52
CA GLN A 93 -25.36 -4.05 0.51
C GLN A 93 -24.70 -4.45 -0.83
N THR A 94 -23.62 -3.77 -1.23
CA THR A 94 -23.03 -3.94 -2.57
C THR A 94 -21.54 -4.26 -2.52
N ASP A 95 -20.78 -3.48 -1.74
CA ASP A 95 -19.31 -3.58 -1.67
C ASP A 95 -18.83 -4.32 -0.42
N GLY A 96 -19.77 -4.85 0.35
CA GLY A 96 -19.51 -5.42 1.66
C GLY A 96 -18.65 -6.66 1.61
N PHE A 97 -17.82 -6.77 2.64
CA PHE A 97 -17.10 -7.99 2.99
C PHE A 97 -18.07 -9.19 3.06
N TYR A 98 -17.76 -10.28 2.34
CA TYR A 98 -18.46 -11.57 2.44
C TYR A 98 -19.96 -11.56 2.04
N GLN A 99 -20.34 -10.82 1.00
CA GLN A 99 -21.73 -10.85 0.52
C GLN A 99 -22.11 -12.13 -0.26
N ASP A 100 -21.17 -12.83 -0.92
CA ASP A 100 -21.43 -14.12 -1.60
C ASP A 100 -20.21 -15.06 -1.55
N PRO A 101 -20.40 -16.40 -1.56
CA PRO A 101 -19.37 -17.34 -2.01
C PRO A 101 -18.98 -16.98 -3.46
N GLY A 102 -17.91 -16.21 -3.64
CA GLY A 102 -17.49 -15.64 -4.92
C GLY A 102 -17.64 -14.11 -5.06
N ALA A 103 -18.08 -13.40 -4.01
CA ALA A 103 -18.06 -11.93 -4.00
C ALA A 103 -16.66 -11.36 -3.77
N ALA A 104 -16.40 -10.21 -4.40
CA ALA A 104 -15.38 -9.24 -4.05
C ALA A 104 -15.31 -8.98 -2.53
N GLY A 105 -14.13 -8.59 -2.03
CA GLY A 105 -13.99 -8.06 -0.67
C GLY A 105 -13.65 -9.10 0.40
N ALA A 106 -12.89 -10.16 0.09
CA ALA A 106 -12.51 -11.20 1.04
C ALA A 106 -11.70 -10.69 2.27
N SER A 107 -11.17 -9.46 2.21
CA SER A 107 -10.43 -8.80 3.28
C SER A 107 -11.01 -7.45 3.73
N GLY A 108 -12.01 -6.91 3.03
CA GLY A 108 -12.59 -5.58 3.32
C GLY A 108 -11.79 -4.42 2.71
N TYR A 109 -10.81 -4.74 1.86
CA TYR A 109 -9.92 -3.80 1.18
C TYR A 109 -9.88 -4.10 -0.31
N LEU A 110 -9.65 -3.07 -1.13
CA LEU A 110 -9.37 -3.20 -2.56
C LEU A 110 -8.10 -2.45 -2.94
N SER A 111 -7.46 -2.84 -4.04
CA SER A 111 -6.27 -2.14 -4.54
C SER A 111 -6.67 -0.86 -5.27
N ARG A 112 -6.08 0.28 -4.87
CA ARG A 112 -6.20 1.57 -5.57
C ARG A 112 -5.04 1.84 -6.53
N LYS A 113 -3.87 1.29 -6.24
CA LYS A 113 -2.66 1.58 -7.00
C LYS A 113 -2.78 1.11 -8.45
N MET A 114 -2.29 1.92 -9.38
CA MET A 114 -2.38 1.73 -10.85
C MET A 114 -3.77 1.97 -11.44
N LEU A 115 -4.75 2.34 -10.62
CA LEU A 115 -6.04 2.81 -11.11
C LEU A 115 -5.94 4.29 -11.49
N ALA A 116 -6.69 4.66 -12.53
CA ALA A 116 -6.88 6.06 -12.90
C ALA A 116 -8.14 6.59 -12.24
N GLU A 117 -7.98 7.68 -11.50
CA GLU A 117 -9.09 8.38 -10.85
C GLU A 117 -10.11 8.86 -11.91
N GLY A 118 -11.40 8.75 -11.59
CA GLY A 118 -12.48 9.15 -12.50
C GLY A 118 -12.94 8.07 -13.50
N LEU A 119 -12.27 6.92 -13.54
CA LEU A 119 -12.71 5.76 -14.34
C LEU A 119 -13.52 4.79 -13.47
N THR A 120 -14.46 4.09 -14.10
CA THR A 120 -15.21 2.97 -13.50
C THR A 120 -15.45 1.91 -14.57
N ALA A 121 -16.12 0.81 -14.24
CA ALA A 121 -16.50 -0.14 -15.28
C ALA A 121 -17.31 0.54 -16.37
N ASN A 122 -17.04 0.17 -17.62
CA ASN A 122 -17.71 0.72 -18.80
C ASN A 122 -17.65 2.26 -18.97
N PHE A 123 -16.82 2.98 -18.21
CA PHE A 123 -16.72 4.45 -18.29
C PHE A 123 -15.28 4.94 -18.32
N GLY A 124 -14.95 5.68 -19.38
CA GLY A 124 -13.61 6.19 -19.62
C GLY A 124 -12.61 5.10 -20.00
N THR A 125 -11.46 5.53 -20.50
CA THR A 125 -10.25 4.72 -20.70
C THR A 125 -9.04 5.63 -20.50
N THR A 126 -7.90 5.04 -20.16
CA THR A 126 -6.65 5.80 -20.01
C THR A 126 -5.48 5.02 -20.60
N ASP A 127 -4.44 5.75 -21.00
CA ASP A 127 -3.16 5.17 -21.36
C ASP A 127 -2.54 4.44 -20.17
N ARG A 128 -2.04 3.22 -20.41
CA ARG A 128 -1.41 2.41 -19.36
C ARG A 128 0.09 2.45 -19.44
N ASN A 129 0.69 2.82 -18.31
CA ASN A 129 2.11 2.70 -18.07
C ASN A 129 2.37 1.80 -16.85
N TRP A 130 2.93 0.62 -17.11
CA TRP A 130 3.36 -0.29 -16.06
C TRP A 130 4.86 -0.09 -15.80
N PRO A 131 5.26 0.47 -14.65
CA PRO A 131 6.67 0.69 -14.37
C PRO A 131 7.39 -0.65 -14.16
N LEU A 132 8.27 -1.01 -15.09
CA LEU A 132 9.13 -2.19 -14.93
C LEU A 132 10.20 -1.94 -13.85
N ILE A 133 10.84 -0.77 -13.92
CA ILE A 133 11.82 -0.26 -12.95
C ILE A 133 11.55 1.23 -12.78
N ARG A 134 11.65 1.73 -11.55
CA ARG A 134 11.55 3.15 -11.23
C ARG A 134 12.61 3.57 -10.23
N TYR A 135 12.90 4.87 -10.16
CA TYR A 135 13.99 5.39 -9.34
C TYR A 135 13.92 4.97 -7.86
N ALA A 136 12.72 4.91 -7.28
CA ALA A 136 12.56 4.43 -5.90
C ALA A 136 13.02 2.98 -5.70
N GLU A 137 12.86 2.11 -6.70
CA GLU A 137 13.40 0.73 -6.64
C GLU A 137 14.93 0.75 -6.58
N ILE A 138 15.57 1.65 -7.33
CA ILE A 138 17.04 1.81 -7.31
C ILE A 138 17.52 2.27 -5.93
N LEU A 139 16.81 3.23 -5.32
CA LEU A 139 17.12 3.68 -3.95
C LEU A 139 16.95 2.56 -2.92
N LEU A 140 15.91 1.74 -3.05
CA LEU A 140 15.69 0.58 -2.17
C LEU A 140 16.79 -0.48 -2.31
N ILE A 141 17.23 -0.76 -3.55
CA ILE A 141 18.36 -1.66 -3.80
C ILE A 141 19.64 -1.09 -3.19
N LYS A 142 19.90 0.22 -3.38
CA LYS A 142 21.03 0.92 -2.78
C LYS A 142 21.00 0.80 -1.25
N ALA A 143 19.87 1.06 -0.61
CA ALA A 143 19.72 0.91 0.85
C ALA A 143 20.02 -0.53 1.30
N GLU A 144 19.47 -1.55 0.62
CA GLU A 144 19.75 -2.95 0.95
C GLU A 144 21.24 -3.31 0.83
N VAL A 145 21.94 -2.78 -0.17
CA VAL A 145 23.39 -2.99 -0.34
C VAL A 145 24.18 -2.26 0.75
N LEU A 146 23.85 -1.00 1.05
CA LEU A 146 24.53 -0.21 2.09
C LEU A 146 24.41 -0.88 3.46
N ASN A 147 23.24 -1.44 3.78
CA ASN A 147 23.03 -2.26 4.97
C ASN A 147 24.00 -3.46 5.05
N LYS A 148 24.16 -4.17 3.92
CA LYS A 148 25.07 -5.33 3.85
C LYS A 148 26.53 -4.93 4.03
N LEU A 149 26.90 -3.74 3.58
CA LEU A 149 28.25 -3.18 3.69
C LEU A 149 28.50 -2.45 5.03
N ASN A 150 27.51 -2.38 5.93
CA ASN A 150 27.54 -1.60 7.18
C ASN A 150 27.86 -0.10 6.96
N ARG A 151 27.38 0.48 5.86
CA ARG A 151 27.53 1.92 5.55
C ARG A 151 26.34 2.72 6.12
N THR A 152 26.24 2.75 7.44
CA THR A 152 25.08 3.27 8.19
C THR A 152 24.69 4.70 7.79
N SER A 153 25.63 5.65 7.78
CA SER A 153 25.28 7.05 7.49
C SER A 153 24.64 7.25 6.12
N GLU A 154 25.13 6.54 5.10
CA GLU A 154 24.61 6.62 3.73
C GLU A 154 23.29 5.85 3.55
N GLU A 155 23.11 4.77 4.32
CA GLU A 155 21.86 4.02 4.36
C GLU A 155 20.73 4.89 4.90
N TYR A 156 20.92 5.57 6.03
CA TYR A 156 19.92 6.48 6.60
C TYR A 156 19.63 7.65 5.67
N ALA A 157 20.66 8.21 5.01
CA ALA A 157 20.44 9.24 4.00
C ALA A 157 19.58 8.74 2.82
N THR A 158 19.88 7.54 2.32
CA THR A 158 19.12 6.92 1.21
C THR A 158 17.68 6.62 1.60
N ILE A 159 17.44 6.16 2.83
CA ILE A 159 16.09 5.98 3.38
C ILE A 159 15.38 7.34 3.46
N GLY A 160 16.04 8.37 3.99
CA GLY A 160 15.49 9.72 4.06
C GLY A 160 15.07 10.27 2.68
N GLU A 161 15.81 9.96 1.61
CA GLU A 161 15.40 10.31 0.24
C GLU A 161 14.10 9.61 -0.18
N ILE A 162 13.95 8.32 0.11
CA ILE A 162 12.73 7.55 -0.19
C ILE A 162 11.52 8.14 0.54
N PHE A 163 11.69 8.45 1.83
CA PHE A 163 10.61 8.98 2.67
C PHE A 163 10.16 10.38 2.26
N LYS A 164 11.12 11.24 1.85
CA LYS A 164 10.81 12.54 1.25
C LYS A 164 9.97 12.38 -0.02
N LEU A 165 10.32 11.43 -0.90
CA LEU A 165 9.55 11.14 -2.12
C LEU A 165 8.16 10.57 -1.81
N ALA A 166 8.02 9.83 -0.70
CA ALA A 166 6.75 9.29 -0.23
C ALA A 166 5.84 10.32 0.45
N GLY A 167 6.37 11.51 0.77
CA GLY A 167 5.63 12.56 1.49
C GLY A 167 5.44 12.27 2.98
N ILE A 168 6.25 11.38 3.57
CA ILE A 168 6.21 11.12 5.01
C ILE A 168 6.81 12.32 5.75
N ILE A 169 6.17 12.71 6.84
CA ILE A 169 6.63 13.83 7.66
C ILE A 169 7.72 13.34 8.60
N VAL A 170 8.77 14.12 8.79
CA VAL A 170 9.78 13.83 9.80
C VAL A 170 9.12 13.92 11.19
N GLY A 171 9.05 12.79 11.90
CA GLY A 171 8.59 12.76 13.28
C GLY A 171 9.49 13.54 14.24
N ALA A 172 9.07 13.66 15.49
CA ALA A 172 9.88 14.31 16.54
C ALA A 172 11.24 13.62 16.79
N ASP A 173 11.38 12.36 16.35
CA ASP A 173 12.63 11.59 16.40
C ASP A 173 13.65 11.99 15.32
N GLY A 174 13.26 12.84 14.37
CA GLY A 174 14.13 13.34 13.30
C GLY A 174 14.44 12.32 12.20
N ASN A 175 13.90 11.10 12.28
CA ASN A 175 14.41 9.95 11.52
C ASN A 175 13.31 9.07 10.90
N TYR A 176 12.10 9.61 10.69
CA TYR A 176 10.99 8.91 10.02
C TYR A 176 10.65 7.55 10.64
N GLY A 177 10.71 7.44 11.97
CA GLY A 177 10.51 6.18 12.69
C GLY A 177 11.70 5.20 12.65
N THR A 178 12.79 5.51 11.93
CA THR A 178 14.06 4.77 12.10
C THR A 178 14.72 5.17 13.42
N GLN A 179 15.09 4.19 14.24
CA GLN A 179 15.78 4.44 15.51
C GLN A 179 17.28 4.64 15.25
N ALA A 180 17.93 5.57 15.94
CA ALA A 180 19.37 5.73 15.81
C ALA A 180 20.11 4.44 16.23
N GLY A 181 21.07 4.00 15.43
CA GLY A 181 21.92 2.85 15.77
C GLY A 181 21.22 1.49 15.67
N MET A 182 20.16 1.36 14.86
CA MET A 182 19.54 0.05 14.59
C MET A 182 20.59 -0.98 14.19
N THR A 183 20.44 -2.20 14.71
CA THR A 183 21.27 -3.32 14.27
C THR A 183 21.03 -3.59 12.78
N ARG A 184 22.05 -4.13 12.10
CA ARG A 184 21.94 -4.57 10.69
C ARG A 184 20.70 -5.43 10.42
N LYS A 185 20.33 -6.29 11.40
CA LYS A 185 19.13 -7.13 11.32
C LYS A 185 17.85 -6.31 11.36
N ASN A 186 17.73 -5.38 12.31
CA ASN A 186 16.54 -4.55 12.46
C ASN A 186 16.38 -3.62 11.25
N MET A 187 17.47 -3.01 10.80
CA MET A 187 17.46 -2.16 9.62
C MET A 187 17.12 -2.94 8.34
N ARG A 188 17.59 -4.19 8.22
CA ARG A 188 17.17 -5.06 7.12
C ARG A 188 15.66 -5.27 7.13
N SER A 189 15.06 -5.59 8.28
CA SER A 189 13.62 -5.76 8.39
C SER A 189 12.85 -4.48 8.06
N PHE A 190 13.36 -3.32 8.46
CA PHE A 190 12.81 -2.02 8.09
C PHE A 190 12.82 -1.79 6.57
N ILE A 191 13.99 -1.95 5.91
CA ILE A 191 14.14 -1.81 4.45
C ILE A 191 13.23 -2.80 3.70
N GLN A 192 13.09 -4.03 4.21
CA GLN A 192 12.21 -5.04 3.63
C GLN A 192 10.72 -4.64 3.71
N ASN A 193 10.29 -3.99 4.80
CA ASN A 193 8.94 -3.47 4.92
C ASN A 193 8.73 -2.23 4.03
N GLU A 194 9.70 -1.33 4.00
CA GLU A 194 9.65 -0.14 3.15
C GLU A 194 9.58 -0.52 1.65
N ARG A 195 10.34 -1.53 1.23
CA ARG A 195 10.25 -2.10 -0.14
C ARG A 195 8.87 -2.70 -0.42
N ARG A 196 8.26 -3.37 0.55
CA ARG A 196 6.91 -3.96 0.44
C ARG A 196 5.85 -2.88 0.21
N ILE A 197 5.91 -1.79 0.96
CA ILE A 197 4.97 -0.66 0.86
C ILE A 197 5.19 0.06 -0.47
N GLN A 198 6.43 0.47 -0.72
CA GLN A 198 6.75 1.30 -1.86
C GLN A 198 6.37 0.60 -3.16
N LEU A 199 6.73 -0.68 -3.32
CA LEU A 199 6.49 -1.50 -4.52
C LEU A 199 5.23 -2.37 -4.41
N PHE A 200 4.27 -1.98 -3.57
CA PHE A 200 2.98 -2.66 -3.51
C PHE A 200 2.31 -2.67 -4.88
N ASN A 201 1.73 -3.81 -5.29
CA ASN A 201 1.07 -4.01 -6.59
C ASN A 201 1.95 -3.72 -7.84
N GLU A 202 3.26 -3.95 -7.75
CA GLU A 202 4.23 -3.79 -8.85
C GLU A 202 5.01 -5.08 -9.16
N ASP A 203 4.43 -6.26 -8.89
CA ASP A 203 5.01 -7.59 -9.14
C ASP A 203 6.37 -7.88 -8.49
N LYS A 204 6.72 -7.20 -7.38
CA LYS A 204 8.02 -7.39 -6.70
C LYS A 204 7.96 -8.35 -5.51
N ARG A 205 6.81 -8.42 -4.81
CA ARG A 205 6.73 -9.05 -3.48
C ARG A 205 7.06 -10.55 -3.51
N TRP A 206 6.62 -11.26 -4.55
CA TRP A 206 6.87 -12.69 -4.70
C TRP A 206 8.37 -13.00 -4.76
N ASP A 207 9.09 -12.31 -5.65
CA ASP A 207 10.52 -12.52 -5.82
C ASP A 207 11.34 -12.02 -4.62
N ASP A 208 10.91 -10.92 -4.00
CA ASP A 208 11.52 -10.41 -2.77
C ASP A 208 11.45 -11.43 -1.62
N VAL A 209 10.28 -12.04 -1.40
CA VAL A 209 10.12 -13.04 -0.33
C VAL A 209 10.96 -14.30 -0.62
N ARG A 210 11.05 -14.72 -1.90
CA ARG A 210 11.86 -15.88 -2.32
C ARG A 210 13.35 -15.63 -2.13
N ARG A 211 13.88 -14.52 -2.64
CA ARG A 211 15.32 -14.21 -2.54
C ARG A 211 15.79 -13.98 -1.10
N TRP A 212 14.90 -13.49 -0.23
CA TRP A 212 15.17 -13.36 1.20
C TRP A 212 14.93 -14.65 1.99
N LYS A 213 14.41 -15.71 1.35
CA LYS A 213 14.05 -16.99 1.99
C LYS A 213 13.08 -16.81 3.17
N LEU A 214 12.10 -15.90 3.02
CA LEU A 214 11.10 -15.60 4.04
C LEU A 214 9.76 -16.31 3.79
N ALA A 215 9.64 -17.09 2.71
CA ALA A 215 8.38 -17.70 2.30
C ALA A 215 7.77 -18.57 3.41
N THR A 216 8.55 -19.47 3.98
CA THR A 216 8.10 -20.35 5.08
C THR A 216 7.72 -19.54 6.31
N THR A 217 8.52 -18.54 6.69
CA THR A 217 8.21 -17.68 7.84
C THR A 217 6.94 -16.86 7.68
N LEU A 218 6.62 -16.41 6.46
CA LEU A 218 5.48 -15.53 6.21
C LEU A 218 4.21 -16.26 5.79
N PHE A 219 4.33 -17.50 5.28
CA PHE A 219 3.21 -18.21 4.65
C PHE A 219 2.97 -19.63 5.18
N ASP A 220 3.81 -20.22 6.05
CA ASP A 220 3.59 -21.59 6.58
C ASP A 220 2.65 -21.66 7.81
N ASN A 221 1.82 -20.65 8.06
CA ASN A 221 0.82 -20.75 9.12
C ASN A 221 -0.38 -21.58 8.61
N LYS A 222 -0.29 -22.90 8.83
CA LYS A 222 -1.44 -23.80 8.93
C LYS A 222 -2.29 -23.48 10.15
#